data_AF-A0A7L1AGX8-F1
#
_entry.id   AF-A0A7L1AGX8-F1
#
_cell.length_a   1.000
_cell.length_b   1.000
_cell.length_c   1.000
_cell.angle_alpha   90.00
_cell.angle_beta   90.00
_cell.angle_gamma   90.00
#
_symmetry.space_group_name_H-M   'P 1'
#
loop_
_entity.id
_entity.type
_entity.pdbx_description
1 polymer ?
#
loop_
_entity_poly.entity_id
_entity_poly.type
_entity_poly.pdbx_seq_one_letter_code
_entity_poly.pdbx_strand_id
1 'polypeptide(L)'
;AGGGAGRTKVPLPSRGEYEDRSPLRHSNSFVRLTGKTIYNQRKDYGQTLLKHQSDFQHHVEHLLTMHLERDLRSAEDCLGRLKGLEEQGRIWGQDVILEVKDQELVLRDVESKEELEAFPLGSVRGCSAGLDNRVLAVSVQEGNPPGTSVLLFQCERLGAETLRSSLEKVLRQRKEEQRNHYGHRYGG
;
A
#
# COMPACT_ATOMS: atom_id res chain seq x y z
N ALA A 1 -10.42 -64.65 56.23
CA ALA A 1 -9.25 -65.53 56.07
C ALA A 1 -8.20 -64.72 55.31
N GLY A 2 -7.12 -64.25 55.92
CA GLY A 2 -5.94 -65.04 56.29
C GLY A 2 -5.01 -65.08 55.06
N GLY A 3 -3.74 -64.70 55.07
CA GLY A 3 -2.83 -64.30 56.13
C GLY A 3 -1.60 -63.63 55.50
N GLY A 4 -0.70 -63.13 56.33
CA GLY A 4 0.53 -62.47 55.90
C GLY A 4 1.72 -63.41 55.69
N ALA A 5 2.79 -62.86 55.11
CA ALA A 5 4.22 -63.17 55.28
C ALA A 5 4.97 -62.22 54.34
N GLY A 6 6.09 -61.56 54.63
CA GLY A 6 7.12 -61.84 55.62
C GLY A 6 8.46 -62.09 54.91
N ARG A 7 9.27 -61.02 54.75
CA ARG A 7 10.75 -60.97 54.58
C ARG A 7 11.44 -61.71 53.41
N THR A 8 12.36 -61.04 52.72
CA THR A 8 13.84 -61.14 52.88
C THR A 8 14.59 -60.27 51.84
N LYS A 9 15.92 -60.14 51.98
CA LYS A 9 16.82 -59.03 51.64
C LYS A 9 17.83 -59.43 50.54
N VAL A 10 18.19 -58.49 49.63
CA VAL A 10 19.47 -58.26 48.84
C VAL A 10 20.11 -59.41 48.02
N PRO A 11 20.83 -59.16 46.88
CA PRO A 11 21.88 -58.13 46.70
C PRO A 11 21.93 -57.37 45.35
N LEU A 12 22.65 -56.25 45.36
CA LEU A 12 23.16 -55.54 44.18
C LEU A 12 24.30 -56.36 43.54
N PRO A 13 24.39 -56.44 42.19
CA PRO A 13 25.65 -56.65 41.51
C PRO A 13 26.21 -55.32 40.99
N SER A 14 27.52 -55.20 41.22
CA SER A 14 28.40 -54.10 40.87
C SER A 14 28.65 -53.95 39.37
N ARG A 15 28.79 -52.68 38.97
CA ARG A 15 29.77 -52.10 38.03
C ARG A 15 30.06 -52.88 36.73
N GLY A 16 29.56 -52.34 35.63
CA GLY A 16 30.10 -52.52 34.28
C GLY A 16 30.05 -51.19 33.54
N GLU A 17 31.12 -50.41 33.66
CA GLU A 17 31.44 -49.32 32.72
C GLU A 17 32.01 -49.97 31.46
N TYR A 18 31.33 -49.85 30.32
CA TYR A 18 31.95 -49.73 29.00
C TYR A 18 31.02 -48.90 28.12
N GLU A 19 31.53 -47.71 27.78
CA GLU A 19 30.94 -46.80 26.80
C GLU A 19 30.81 -47.49 25.43
N ASP A 20 29.69 -47.28 24.74
CA ASP A 20 29.75 -47.00 23.30
C ASP A 20 28.50 -46.26 22.83
N ARG A 21 28.75 -45.31 21.92
CA ARG A 21 27.84 -44.64 20.99
C ARG A 21 26.98 -43.48 21.50
N SER A 22 27.63 -42.32 21.37
CA SER A 22 27.17 -41.19 20.54
C SER A 22 26.16 -40.25 21.18
N PRO A 23 26.58 -39.04 21.60
CA PRO A 23 25.63 -37.95 21.76
C PRO A 23 25.16 -37.59 20.35
N LEU A 24 23.94 -37.98 19.99
CA LEU A 24 23.20 -37.27 18.96
C LEU A 24 23.05 -35.83 19.45
N ARG A 25 24.03 -35.01 19.08
CA ARG A 25 23.89 -33.57 18.99
C ARG A 25 22.77 -33.31 18.00
N HIS A 26 21.53 -33.37 18.48
CA HIS A 26 20.46 -32.62 17.86
C HIS A 26 20.83 -31.15 18.07
N SER A 27 21.60 -30.63 17.11
CA SER A 27 21.71 -29.19 16.88
C SER A 27 20.38 -28.67 16.36
N ASN A 28 19.33 -28.82 17.15
CA ASN A 28 18.14 -28.00 17.02
C ASN A 28 18.33 -26.84 17.99
N SER A 29 19.29 -25.97 17.66
CA SER A 29 19.21 -24.59 18.09
C SER A 29 18.05 -23.94 17.34
N PHE A 30 16.82 -24.32 17.70
CA PHE A 30 15.74 -23.36 17.64
C PHE A 30 16.18 -22.26 18.58
N VAL A 31 16.76 -21.19 18.02
CA VAL A 31 17.07 -19.99 18.78
C VAL A 31 15.76 -19.59 19.43
N ARG A 32 15.65 -19.87 20.72
CA ARG A 32 14.44 -19.60 21.48
C ARG A 32 14.33 -18.09 21.49
N LEU A 33 13.45 -17.56 20.64
CA LEU A 33 13.30 -16.13 20.47
C LEU A 33 13.05 -15.51 21.84
N THR A 34 13.92 -14.59 22.23
CA THR A 34 13.77 -13.91 23.52
C THR A 34 12.51 -13.05 23.46
N GLY A 35 11.87 -12.81 24.62
CA GLY A 35 10.73 -11.89 24.69
C GLY A 35 11.06 -10.50 24.11
N LYS A 36 12.30 -10.05 24.24
CA LYS A 36 12.80 -8.79 23.65
C LYS A 36 12.83 -8.83 22.12
N THR A 37 13.26 -9.95 21.53
CA THR A 37 13.27 -10.14 20.06
C THR A 37 11.85 -10.15 19.51
N ILE A 38 10.93 -10.86 20.16
CA ILE A 38 9.51 -10.91 19.76
C ILE A 38 8.86 -9.52 19.89
N TYR A 39 9.14 -8.79 20.97
CA TYR A 39 8.63 -7.44 21.16
C TYR A 39 9.13 -6.47 20.08
N ASN A 40 10.44 -6.46 19.80
CA ASN A 40 11.01 -5.60 18.75
C ASN A 40 10.45 -5.96 17.38
N GLN A 41 10.36 -7.26 17.04
CA GLN A 41 9.78 -7.70 15.78
C GLN A 41 8.31 -7.25 15.64
N ARG A 42 7.52 -7.31 16.72
CA ARG A 42 6.13 -6.79 16.73
C ARG A 42 6.08 -5.27 16.58
N LYS A 43 7.00 -4.55 17.21
CA LYS A 43 7.11 -3.09 17.11
C LYS A 43 7.47 -2.66 15.68
N ASP A 44 8.45 -3.32 15.08
CA ASP A 44 8.92 -3.05 13.72
C ASP A 44 7.84 -3.41 12.69
N TYR A 45 7.19 -4.58 12.85
CA TYR A 45 6.04 -4.98 12.03
C TYR A 45 4.90 -3.96 12.11
N GLY A 46 4.61 -3.44 13.30
CA GLY A 46 3.62 -2.35 13.47
C GLY A 46 3.98 -1.10 12.66
N GLN A 47 5.26 -0.72 12.59
CA GLN A 47 5.70 0.39 11.75
C GLN A 47 5.61 0.07 10.26
N THR A 48 5.96 -1.14 9.82
CA THR A 48 5.81 -1.56 8.42
C THR A 48 4.35 -1.57 7.98
N LEU A 49 3.43 -2.03 8.83
CA LEU A 49 1.99 -2.00 8.55
C LEU A 49 1.46 -0.56 8.40
N LEU A 50 1.89 0.34 9.28
CA LEU A 50 1.51 1.75 9.21
C LEU A 50 2.13 2.44 7.99
N LYS A 51 3.31 2.00 7.54
CA LYS A 51 3.98 2.51 6.34
C LYS A 51 3.25 2.11 5.06
N HIS A 52 2.78 0.86 4.95
CA HIS A 52 1.91 0.45 3.83
C HIS A 52 0.54 1.15 3.83
N GLN A 53 0.08 1.64 4.98
CA GLN A 53 -1.13 2.49 5.06
C GLN A 53 -0.87 3.97 4.75
N SER A 54 0.41 4.39 4.67
CA SER A 54 0.77 5.73 4.22
C SER A 54 0.94 5.85 2.70
N ASP A 55 0.89 4.72 1.98
CA ASP A 55 0.98 4.69 0.53
C ASP A 55 -0.40 4.98 -0.05
N PHE A 56 -0.49 6.01 -0.92
CA PHE A 56 -1.73 6.34 -1.61
C PHE A 56 -2.01 5.21 -2.62
N GLN A 57 -2.97 4.33 -2.32
CA GLN A 57 -3.39 3.24 -3.18
C GLN A 57 -4.88 2.96 -2.98
N HIS A 58 -5.68 3.10 -4.03
CA HIS A 58 -7.13 3.01 -3.96
C HIS A 58 -7.72 2.28 -5.17
N HIS A 59 -8.71 1.42 -4.89
CA HIS A 59 -9.56 0.85 -5.94
C HIS A 59 -10.60 1.90 -6.33
N VAL A 60 -10.64 2.23 -7.61
CA VAL A 60 -11.54 3.20 -8.21
C VAL A 60 -11.92 2.72 -9.61
N GLU A 61 -12.96 3.31 -10.18
CA GLU A 61 -13.36 3.06 -11.56
C GLU A 61 -12.95 4.26 -12.42
N HIS A 62 -12.05 4.07 -13.38
CA HIS A 62 -11.70 5.11 -14.36
C HIS A 62 -12.85 5.26 -15.36
N LEU A 63 -13.38 6.48 -15.50
CA LEU A 63 -14.53 6.77 -16.34
C LEU A 63 -14.11 7.37 -17.69
N LEU A 64 -13.27 8.41 -17.64
CA LEU A 64 -12.84 9.18 -18.80
C LEU A 64 -11.52 9.89 -18.53
N THR A 65 -10.74 10.08 -19.60
CA THR A 65 -9.66 11.07 -19.67
C THR A 65 -10.05 12.13 -20.69
N MET A 66 -10.10 13.39 -20.27
CA MET A 66 -10.55 14.51 -21.10
C MET A 66 -9.44 15.53 -21.24
N HIS A 67 -9.08 15.86 -22.47
CA HIS A 67 -8.12 16.93 -22.75
C HIS A 67 -8.81 18.29 -22.62
N LEU A 68 -8.16 19.22 -21.92
CA LEU A 68 -8.63 20.60 -21.83
C LEU A 68 -8.38 21.29 -23.18
N GLU A 69 -9.46 21.69 -23.82
CA GLU A 69 -9.50 22.35 -25.12
C GLU A 69 -10.36 23.62 -25.06
N ARG A 70 -10.78 24.17 -26.20
CA ARG A 70 -11.51 25.45 -26.26
C ARG A 70 -12.81 25.44 -25.43
N ASP A 71 -13.51 24.31 -25.43
CA ASP A 71 -14.82 24.13 -24.79
C ASP A 71 -14.73 23.55 -23.37
N LEU A 72 -13.59 22.99 -22.99
CA LEU A 72 -13.34 22.41 -21.66
C LEU A 72 -12.10 23.07 -21.07
N ARG A 73 -12.30 23.99 -20.13
CA ARG A 73 -11.21 24.83 -19.61
C ARG A 73 -10.80 24.47 -18.18
N SER A 74 -11.60 23.64 -17.51
CA SER A 74 -11.45 23.32 -16.10
C SER A 74 -11.91 21.88 -15.78
N ALA A 75 -11.52 21.39 -14.61
CA ALA A 75 -12.00 20.10 -14.11
C ALA A 75 -13.51 20.12 -13.86
N GLU A 76 -14.05 21.28 -13.49
CA GLU A 76 -15.48 21.50 -13.30
C GLU A 76 -16.26 21.35 -14.63
N ASP A 77 -15.71 21.83 -15.74
CA ASP A 77 -16.30 21.63 -17.08
C ASP A 77 -16.32 20.14 -17.45
N CYS A 78 -15.24 19.41 -17.14
CA CYS A 78 -15.15 17.97 -17.36
C CYS A 78 -16.19 17.20 -16.52
N LEU A 79 -16.38 17.57 -15.25
CA LEU A 79 -17.41 16.97 -14.39
C LEU A 79 -18.82 17.25 -14.90
N GLY A 80 -19.10 18.46 -15.38
CA GLY A 80 -20.37 18.80 -16.01
C GLY A 80 -20.61 17.99 -17.29
N ARG A 81 -19.58 17.82 -18.12
CA ARG A 81 -19.65 16.99 -19.32
C ARG A 81 -19.85 15.51 -19.01
N LEU A 82 -19.17 14.99 -17.99
CA LEU A 82 -19.35 13.61 -17.52
C LEU A 82 -20.81 13.36 -17.12
N LYS A 83 -21.40 14.23 -16.30
CA LYS A 83 -22.80 14.10 -15.86
C LYS A 83 -23.76 13.96 -17.04
N GLY A 84 -23.60 14.79 -18.07
CA GLY A 84 -24.44 14.73 -19.27
C GLY A 84 -24.25 13.42 -20.06
N LEU A 85 -23.06 12.82 -20.05
CA LEU A 85 -22.79 11.54 -20.70
C LEU A 85 -23.33 10.35 -19.88
N GLU A 86 -23.27 10.42 -18.54
CA GLU A 86 -23.87 9.43 -17.64
C GLU A 86 -25.40 9.38 -17.84
N GLU A 87 -26.07 10.53 -17.91
CA GLU A 87 -27.51 10.64 -18.15
C GLU A 87 -27.92 10.04 -19.51
N GLN A 88 -27.01 10.05 -20.49
CA GLN A 88 -27.20 9.43 -21.81
C GLN A 88 -26.85 7.93 -21.84
N GLY A 89 -26.33 7.36 -20.75
CA GLY A 89 -25.86 5.97 -20.70
C GLY A 89 -24.63 5.72 -21.58
N ARG A 90 -23.79 6.75 -21.80
CA ARG A 90 -22.63 6.70 -22.71
C ARG A 90 -21.29 6.54 -21.99
N ILE A 91 -21.32 6.34 -20.68
CA ILE A 91 -20.15 6.10 -19.85
C ILE A 91 -20.07 4.61 -19.55
N TRP A 92 -18.88 4.06 -19.71
CA TRP A 92 -18.48 2.79 -19.16
C TRP A 92 -17.22 3.07 -18.33
N GLY A 93 -17.12 2.43 -17.18
CA GLY A 93 -15.93 2.55 -16.36
C GLY A 93 -15.10 1.28 -16.37
N GLN A 94 -13.82 1.45 -16.04
CA GLN A 94 -12.86 0.37 -15.88
C GLN A 94 -12.36 0.34 -14.44
N ASP A 95 -12.50 -0.81 -13.78
CA ASP A 95 -11.91 -1.02 -12.46
C ASP A 95 -10.37 -0.93 -12.53
N VAL A 96 -9.79 -0.03 -11.75
CA VAL A 96 -8.34 0.19 -11.68
C VAL A 96 -7.88 0.39 -10.25
N ILE A 97 -6.58 0.19 -10.04
CA ILE A 97 -5.86 0.62 -8.85
C ILE A 97 -5.19 1.95 -9.19
N LEU A 98 -5.64 3.03 -8.54
CA LEU A 98 -5.00 4.33 -8.58
C LEU A 98 -4.02 4.44 -7.40
N GLU A 99 -2.74 4.66 -7.69
CA GLU A 99 -1.73 4.74 -6.65
C GLU A 99 -0.62 5.75 -6.89
N VAL A 100 0.15 6.02 -5.84
CA VAL A 100 1.43 6.71 -5.96
C VAL A 100 2.56 5.73 -5.73
N LYS A 101 3.42 5.57 -6.73
CA LYS A 101 4.58 4.69 -6.72
C LYS A 101 5.75 5.35 -7.43
N ASP A 102 6.95 5.25 -6.87
CA ASP A 102 8.19 5.73 -7.49
C ASP A 102 8.15 7.20 -8.00
N GLN A 103 7.46 8.08 -7.27
CA GLN A 103 7.23 9.50 -7.64
C GLN A 103 6.31 9.71 -8.85
N GLU A 104 5.48 8.73 -9.16
CA GLU A 104 4.47 8.76 -10.23
C GLU A 104 3.08 8.42 -9.67
N LEU A 105 2.05 9.02 -10.27
CA LEU A 105 0.66 8.59 -10.13
C LEU A 105 0.42 7.51 -11.18
N VAL A 106 0.08 6.31 -10.73
CA VAL A 106 0.02 5.11 -11.58
C VAL A 106 -1.38 4.53 -11.57
N LEU A 107 -1.87 4.17 -12.75
CA LEU A 107 -3.04 3.32 -12.96
C LEU A 107 -2.57 1.89 -13.20
N ARG A 108 -3.07 0.96 -12.41
CA ARG A 108 -2.80 -0.47 -12.58
C ARG A 108 -4.07 -1.28 -12.75
N ASP A 109 -3.96 -2.34 -13.52
CA ASP A 109 -5.00 -3.34 -13.63
C ASP A 109 -5.25 -4.02 -12.27
N VAL A 110 -6.52 -4.28 -11.96
CA VAL A 110 -6.91 -4.87 -10.67
C VAL A 110 -6.49 -6.33 -10.56
N GLU A 111 -6.47 -7.10 -11.66
CA GLU A 111 -6.22 -8.53 -11.64
C GLU A 111 -4.73 -8.85 -11.90
N SER A 112 -4.19 -8.41 -13.03
CA SER A 112 -2.82 -8.68 -13.46
C SER A 112 -1.78 -7.85 -12.70
N LYS A 113 -2.20 -6.72 -12.11
CA LYS A 113 -1.32 -5.69 -11.52
C LYS A 113 -0.39 -5.04 -12.53
N GLU A 114 -0.67 -5.18 -13.82
CA GLU A 114 0.03 -4.51 -14.91
C GLU A 114 -0.17 -2.99 -14.81
N GLU A 115 0.87 -2.25 -15.14
CA GLU A 115 0.81 -0.80 -15.27
C GLU A 115 0.11 -0.42 -16.58
N LEU A 116 -1.03 0.26 -16.45
CA LEU A 116 -1.82 0.73 -17.59
C LEU A 116 -1.36 2.11 -18.05
N GLU A 117 -1.10 3.01 -17.09
CA GLU A 117 -0.68 4.38 -17.36
C GLU A 117 0.06 4.95 -16.15
N ALA A 118 1.06 5.80 -16.39
CA ALA A 118 1.83 6.45 -15.34
C ALA A 118 2.06 7.94 -15.66
N PHE A 119 1.89 8.77 -14.64
CA PHE A 119 2.08 10.21 -14.71
C PHE A 119 3.09 10.66 -13.65
N PRO A 120 4.16 11.37 -14.01
CA PRO A 120 5.06 11.93 -13.01
C PRO A 120 4.28 12.78 -12.00
N LEU A 121 4.49 12.64 -10.69
CA LEU A 121 3.76 13.46 -9.71
C LEU A 121 3.98 14.98 -9.92
N GLY A 122 5.05 15.36 -10.59
CA GLY A 122 5.32 16.74 -10.98
C GLY A 122 4.39 17.28 -12.08
N SER A 123 3.74 16.41 -12.85
CA SER A 123 2.76 16.79 -13.87
C SER A 123 1.37 17.02 -13.28
N VAL A 124 1.06 16.44 -12.12
CA VAL A 124 -0.23 16.62 -11.44
C VAL A 124 -0.38 18.08 -10.99
N ARG A 125 -1.34 18.78 -11.60
CA ARG A 125 -1.61 20.21 -11.37
C ARG A 125 -2.57 20.44 -10.22
N GLY A 126 -3.50 19.52 -10.02
CA GLY A 126 -4.50 19.61 -8.96
C GLY A 126 -5.48 18.45 -9.02
N CYS A 127 -6.36 18.40 -8.03
CA CYS A 127 -7.44 17.45 -7.97
C CYS A 127 -8.67 18.12 -7.35
N SER A 128 -9.86 17.72 -7.79
CA SER A 128 -11.15 18.16 -7.27
C SER A 128 -12.08 16.97 -7.05
N ALA A 129 -13.05 17.13 -6.16
CA ALA A 129 -14.09 16.14 -5.92
C ALA A 129 -15.42 16.72 -6.43
N GLY A 130 -16.20 15.92 -7.14
CA GLY A 130 -17.45 16.33 -7.76
C GLY A 130 -18.52 15.25 -7.73
N LEU A 131 -19.68 15.58 -8.31
CA LEU A 131 -20.84 14.69 -8.45
C LEU A 131 -21.22 14.03 -7.12
N ASP A 132 -21.61 14.85 -6.15
CA ASP A 132 -22.01 14.42 -4.79
C ASP A 132 -20.94 13.58 -4.08
N ASN A 133 -19.68 14.03 -4.20
CA ASN A 133 -18.51 13.36 -3.59
C ASN A 133 -18.23 11.95 -4.14
N ARG A 134 -18.74 11.63 -5.34
CA ARG A 134 -18.54 10.33 -5.98
C ARG A 134 -17.36 10.31 -6.95
N VAL A 135 -17.04 11.44 -7.58
CA VAL A 135 -16.01 11.47 -8.65
C VAL A 135 -14.83 12.32 -8.25
N LEU A 136 -13.63 11.73 -8.32
CA LEU A 136 -12.35 12.41 -8.22
C LEU A 136 -11.91 12.83 -9.62
N ALA A 137 -11.63 14.12 -9.80
CA ALA A 137 -11.00 14.65 -11.01
C ALA A 137 -9.53 14.96 -10.70
N VAL A 138 -8.61 14.47 -11.54
CA VAL A 138 -7.16 14.72 -11.40
C VAL A 138 -6.66 15.38 -12.68
N SER A 139 -6.13 16.60 -12.56
CA SER A 139 -5.55 17.32 -13.68
C SER A 139 -4.06 17.03 -13.81
N VAL A 140 -3.62 16.58 -14.98
CA VAL A 140 -2.23 16.24 -15.28
C VAL A 140 -1.74 17.05 -16.49
N GLN A 141 -0.50 17.51 -16.44
CA GLN A 141 0.17 18.15 -17.57
C GLN A 141 0.82 17.09 -18.46
N GLU A 142 0.45 17.09 -19.73
CA GLU A 142 1.08 16.24 -20.75
C GLU A 142 2.30 16.91 -21.36
N GLY A 143 3.31 16.10 -21.66
CA GLY A 143 4.59 16.57 -22.17
C GLY A 143 4.64 16.77 -23.68
N ASN A 144 3.89 15.98 -24.47
CA ASN A 144 3.92 16.06 -25.94
C ASN A 144 2.70 15.36 -26.60
N PRO A 145 1.78 16.11 -27.24
CA PRO A 145 1.74 17.56 -27.32
C PRO A 145 1.51 18.19 -25.93
N PRO A 146 1.97 19.43 -25.70
CA PRO A 146 1.73 20.12 -24.43
C PRO A 146 0.23 20.38 -24.26
N GLY A 147 -0.35 19.80 -23.22
CA GLY A 147 -1.77 19.89 -22.90
C GLY A 147 -2.01 19.61 -21.43
N THR A 148 -3.24 19.84 -20.97
CA THR A 148 -3.69 19.41 -19.66
C THR A 148 -4.82 18.44 -19.86
N SER A 149 -4.73 17.26 -19.26
CA SER A 149 -5.81 16.28 -19.25
C SER A 149 -6.39 16.16 -17.86
N VAL A 150 -7.68 15.87 -17.79
CA VAL A 150 -8.42 15.60 -16.56
C VAL A 150 -8.86 14.15 -16.59
N LEU A 151 -8.34 13.36 -15.67
CA LEU A 151 -8.76 11.98 -15.44
C LEU A 151 -9.90 11.99 -14.42
N LEU A 152 -10.98 11.28 -14.72
CA LEU A 152 -12.18 11.19 -13.89
C LEU A 152 -12.33 9.78 -13.34
N PHE A 153 -12.42 9.66 -12.02
CA PHE A 153 -12.52 8.37 -11.32
C PHE A 153 -13.74 8.33 -10.42
N GLN A 154 -14.60 7.33 -10.60
CA GLN A 154 -15.65 7.02 -9.63
C GLN A 154 -15.04 6.32 -8.41
N CYS A 155 -15.37 6.85 -7.23
CA CYS A 155 -14.86 6.41 -5.95
C CYS A 155 -15.92 5.56 -5.24
N GLU A 156 -15.65 4.27 -5.03
CA GLU A 156 -16.64 3.34 -4.48
C GLU A 156 -16.68 3.29 -2.94
N ARG A 157 -15.51 3.29 -2.27
CA ARG A 157 -15.42 3.08 -0.80
C ARG A 157 -15.15 4.37 -0.03
N LEU A 158 -14.13 5.09 -0.45
CA LEU A 158 -13.66 6.30 0.19
C LEU A 158 -14.10 7.42 -0.74
N GLY A 159 -15.12 8.20 -0.36
CA GLY A 159 -15.64 9.26 -1.23
C GLY A 159 -14.54 10.18 -1.77
N ALA A 160 -14.79 10.80 -2.91
CA ALA A 160 -13.80 11.52 -3.71
C ALA A 160 -13.01 12.59 -2.92
N GLU A 161 -13.64 13.28 -1.96
CA GLU A 161 -13.03 14.30 -1.10
C GLU A 161 -11.94 13.71 -0.18
N THR A 162 -12.13 12.47 0.27
CA THR A 162 -11.14 11.76 1.10
C THR A 162 -9.92 11.41 0.26
N LEU A 163 -10.15 10.87 -0.94
CA LEU A 163 -9.09 10.56 -1.90
C LEU A 163 -8.36 11.84 -2.35
N ARG A 164 -9.09 12.91 -2.67
CA ARG A 164 -8.53 14.23 -3.00
C ARG A 164 -7.60 14.71 -1.90
N SER A 165 -8.08 14.71 -0.65
CA SER A 165 -7.31 15.14 0.51
C SER A 165 -6.07 14.27 0.75
N SER A 166 -6.17 12.96 0.50
CA SER A 166 -5.05 12.02 0.60
C SER A 166 -3.99 12.32 -0.48
N LEU A 167 -4.41 12.47 -1.74
CA LEU A 167 -3.51 12.78 -2.86
C LEU A 167 -2.84 14.14 -2.67
N GLU A 168 -3.58 15.17 -2.24
CA GLU A 168 -3.02 16.48 -1.96
C GLU A 168 -1.92 16.44 -0.89
N LYS A 169 -2.07 15.62 0.15
CA LYS A 169 -1.04 15.46 1.19
C LYS A 169 0.24 14.87 0.59
N VAL A 170 0.12 13.85 -0.25
CA VAL A 170 1.28 13.24 -0.95
C VAL A 170 1.97 14.27 -1.85
N LEU A 171 1.20 15.04 -2.63
CA LEU A 171 1.74 16.09 -3.50
C LEU A 171 2.44 17.21 -2.71
N ARG A 172 1.93 17.58 -1.53
CA ARG A 172 2.56 18.57 -0.63
C ARG A 172 3.86 18.05 -0.04
N GLN A 173 3.85 16.83 0.52
CA GLN A 173 5.05 16.21 1.09
C GLN A 173 6.19 16.13 0.06
N ARG A 174 5.88 15.70 -1.16
CA ARG A 174 6.84 15.68 -2.28
C ARG A 174 7.45 17.06 -2.59
N LYS A 175 6.63 18.12 -2.57
CA LYS A 175 7.14 19.50 -2.79
C LYS A 175 8.09 19.94 -1.67
N GLU A 176 7.81 19.56 -0.42
CA GLU A 176 8.66 19.87 0.73
C GLU A 176 9.99 19.11 0.68
N GLU A 177 9.96 17.81 0.37
CA GLU A 177 11.16 16.97 0.21
C GLU A 177 12.10 17.51 -0.89
N GLN A 178 11.54 17.94 -2.03
CA GLN A 178 12.33 18.58 -3.08
C GLN A 178 12.98 19.87 -2.58
N ARG A 179 12.23 20.73 -1.89
CA ARG A 179 12.75 22.01 -1.39
C ARG A 179 13.89 21.79 -0.37
N ASN A 180 13.75 20.79 0.50
CA ASN A 180 14.77 20.44 1.48
C ASN A 180 16.04 19.86 0.82
N HIS A 181 15.90 19.08 -0.26
CA HIS A 181 17.03 18.55 -1.01
C HIS A 181 17.85 19.65 -1.71
N TYR A 182 17.18 20.69 -2.24
CA TYR A 182 17.86 21.84 -2.84
C TYR A 182 18.51 22.76 -1.80
N GLY A 183 17.91 22.93 -0.61
CA GLY A 183 18.47 23.75 0.47
C GLY A 183 19.79 23.21 1.05
N HIS A 184 20.00 21.89 1.00
CA HIS A 184 21.20 21.26 1.56
C HIS A 184 22.46 21.34 0.65
N ARG A 185 22.31 21.71 -0.63
CA ARG A 185 23.43 21.82 -1.60
C ARG A 185 24.11 23.19 -1.64
N TYR A 186 23.57 24.21 -0.95
CA TYR A 186 24.10 25.58 -0.94
C TYR A 186 24.50 26.09 0.45
N GLY A 187 24.51 25.21 1.46
CA GLY A 187 24.92 25.53 2.83
C GLY A 187 25.92 24.52 3.34
N GLY A 188 27.18 24.65 2.94
CA GLY A 188 28.32 23.86 3.38
C GLY A 188 29.61 24.57 3.03
#